data_AF-D8K4C2-F1
#
_entry.id   AF-D8K4C2-F1
#
_cell.length_a   1.000
_cell.length_b   1.000
_cell.length_c   1.000
_cell.angle_alpha   90.00
_cell.angle_beta   90.00
_cell.angle_gamma   90.00
#
_symmetry.space_group_name_H-M   'P 1'
#
loop_
_entity.id
_entity.type
_entity.pdbx_description
1 polymer ?
#
loop_
_entity_poly.entity_id
_entity_poly.type
_entity_poly.pdbx_seq_one_letter_code
_entity_poly.pdbx_strand_id
1 'polypeptide(L)'
;MPIIEKDPWRVQYFENIACPKDVLIPTDDELAWRLYPQYRWIYNKMLICENQGLDYAPHDILPPNFPVFSKPIYNLRGMGSGSKIIESAEQYEREQAPGHMWMPLLEGEHVSTDVTVVNGEPQWWRHTIGKALEGGLFDYWSILAEPRPAIEDYCGNWLRQHLKDYTGAVNLETIGGKIIEAHLRFADQWPDLYGPGWLDAIVELYAHRRWRYRDDQRRTGYSVVLFGAHGLLYPDLKRETMDEILAQPGISSMQMTFLPDKAPETHAMPPGGFRLAIVNCWDLEAGLAARERLALAFWSTQEIRADKINVEQL
;
A
#
# COMPACT_ATOMS: atom_id res chain seq x y z
N MET A 1 13.51 0.71 17.41
CA MET A 1 12.04 0.68 17.44
C MET A 1 11.61 -0.70 17.00
N PRO A 2 10.72 -1.38 17.73
CA PRO A 2 10.36 -2.78 17.46
C PRO A 2 9.32 -2.96 16.33
N ILE A 3 8.53 -1.92 16.05
CA ILE A 3 7.93 -1.74 14.71
C ILE A 3 9.02 -1.13 13.83
N ILE A 4 9.43 -1.82 12.78
CA ILE A 4 10.56 -1.42 11.94
C ILE A 4 10.03 -0.70 10.72
N GLU A 5 10.04 0.63 10.79
CA GLU A 5 9.62 1.53 9.72
C GLU A 5 10.84 2.16 9.05
N LYS A 6 10.87 2.18 7.71
CA LYS A 6 11.96 2.75 6.91
C LYS A 6 11.66 4.19 6.49
N ASP A 7 10.39 4.55 6.37
CA ASP A 7 9.94 5.86 5.96
C ASP A 7 9.85 6.81 7.17
N PRO A 8 10.69 7.85 7.28
CA PRO A 8 10.73 8.73 8.45
C PRO A 8 9.38 9.39 8.78
N TRP A 9 8.59 9.71 7.76
CA TRP A 9 7.27 10.32 7.93
C TRP A 9 6.22 9.35 8.50
N ARG A 10 6.44 8.03 8.48
CA ARG A 10 5.54 7.02 9.09
C ARG A 10 5.93 6.68 10.53
N VAL A 11 7.19 6.98 10.91
CA VAL A 11 7.68 6.75 12.29
C VAL A 11 6.77 7.41 13.32
N GLN A 12 6.17 8.56 13.01
CA GLN A 12 5.21 9.28 13.86
C GLN A 12 4.09 8.40 14.45
N TYR A 13 3.67 7.34 13.74
CA TYR A 13 2.64 6.42 14.23
C TYR A 13 3.12 5.53 15.37
N PHE A 14 4.42 5.32 15.48
CA PHE A 14 5.02 4.28 16.30
C PHE A 14 5.89 4.82 17.45
N GLU A 15 6.24 6.11 17.45
CA GLU A 15 7.15 6.73 18.43
C GLU A 15 6.74 6.50 19.89
N ASN A 16 5.43 6.52 20.16
CA ASN A 16 4.89 6.44 21.53
C ASN A 16 4.34 5.05 21.89
N ILE A 17 4.59 4.03 21.05
CA ILE A 17 4.11 2.68 21.29
C ILE A 17 5.13 1.89 22.12
N ALA A 18 4.73 1.47 23.31
CA ALA A 18 5.55 0.62 24.15
C ALA A 18 5.64 -0.78 23.53
N CYS A 19 6.84 -1.22 23.16
CA CYS A 19 7.00 -2.55 22.58
C CYS A 19 8.37 -3.17 22.97
N PRO A 20 8.41 -4.48 23.29
CA PRO A 20 9.62 -5.15 23.76
C PRO A 20 10.77 -5.07 22.75
N LYS A 21 12.02 -5.00 23.25
CA LYS A 21 13.21 -4.80 22.41
C LYS A 21 13.51 -5.98 21.45
N ASP A 22 13.02 -7.16 21.79
CA ASP A 22 13.20 -8.43 21.08
C ASP A 22 12.05 -8.75 20.11
N VAL A 23 11.01 -7.92 20.07
CA VAL A 23 9.89 -8.06 19.13
C VAL A 23 10.19 -7.26 17.87
N LEU A 24 10.03 -7.90 16.70
CA LEU A 24 10.20 -7.28 15.39
C LEU A 24 8.90 -7.38 14.61
N ILE A 25 8.33 -6.24 14.24
CA ILE A 25 7.07 -6.11 13.51
C ILE A 25 7.37 -5.45 12.17
N PRO A 26 7.20 -6.16 11.03
CA PRO A 26 7.49 -5.59 9.72
C PRO A 26 6.39 -4.63 9.25
N THR A 27 6.80 -3.47 8.74
CA THR A 27 5.92 -2.58 7.95
C THR A 27 6.21 -2.66 6.46
N ASP A 28 7.28 -3.36 6.06
CA ASP A 28 7.66 -3.58 4.66
C ASP A 28 7.90 -5.06 4.31
N ASP A 29 7.81 -5.36 3.01
CA ASP A 29 7.91 -6.73 2.49
C ASP A 29 9.31 -7.31 2.53
N GLU A 30 10.36 -6.48 2.50
CA GLU A 30 11.75 -6.95 2.57
C GLU A 30 12.07 -7.48 3.96
N LEU A 31 11.64 -6.79 5.01
CA LEU A 31 11.81 -7.27 6.37
C LEU A 31 10.94 -8.50 6.63
N ALA A 32 9.68 -8.48 6.22
CA ALA A 32 8.79 -9.63 6.35
C ALA A 32 9.37 -10.89 5.65
N TRP A 33 9.93 -10.75 4.46
CA TRP A 33 10.64 -11.82 3.73
C TRP A 33 11.82 -12.43 4.51
N ARG A 34 12.53 -11.60 5.29
CA ARG A 34 13.65 -12.02 6.12
C ARG A 34 13.19 -12.70 7.41
N LEU A 35 12.14 -12.17 8.06
CA LEU A 35 11.59 -12.69 9.31
C LEU A 35 10.86 -14.03 9.12
N TYR A 36 10.27 -14.26 7.95
CA TYR A 36 9.38 -15.39 7.69
C TYR A 36 9.85 -16.29 6.54
N PRO A 37 11.03 -16.93 6.64
CA PRO A 37 11.60 -17.72 5.56
C PRO A 37 10.69 -18.86 5.06
N GLN A 38 9.89 -19.46 5.94
CA GLN A 38 8.94 -20.52 5.62
C GLN A 38 7.72 -20.05 4.81
N TYR A 39 7.43 -18.74 4.82
CA TYR A 39 6.28 -18.14 4.14
C TYR A 39 6.66 -17.30 2.92
N ARG A 40 7.93 -17.32 2.50
CA ARG A 40 8.43 -16.60 1.32
C ARG A 40 7.63 -16.85 0.04
N TRP A 41 7.05 -18.05 -0.08
CA TRP A 41 6.20 -18.40 -1.22
C TRP A 41 5.05 -17.40 -1.44
N ILE A 42 4.60 -16.68 -0.41
CA ILE A 42 3.48 -15.72 -0.49
C ILE A 42 3.74 -14.57 -1.48
N TYR A 43 5.01 -14.21 -1.69
CA TYR A 43 5.38 -13.16 -2.64
C TYR A 43 5.56 -13.66 -4.08
N ASN A 44 5.45 -14.98 -4.30
CA ASN A 44 5.44 -15.56 -5.63
C ASN A 44 4.02 -15.51 -6.20
N LYS A 45 3.80 -14.61 -7.15
CA LYS A 45 2.47 -14.38 -7.74
C LYS A 45 1.94 -15.58 -8.53
N MET A 46 2.79 -16.48 -9.01
CA MET A 46 2.36 -17.74 -9.64
C MET A 46 1.75 -18.69 -8.61
N LEU A 47 2.36 -18.81 -7.42
CA LEU A 47 1.82 -19.64 -6.34
C LEU A 47 0.51 -19.06 -5.77
N ILE A 48 0.37 -17.73 -5.76
CA ILE A 48 -0.92 -17.08 -5.44
C ILE A 48 -2.01 -17.47 -6.45
N CYS A 49 -1.69 -17.54 -7.75
CA CYS A 49 -2.63 -18.00 -8.77
C CYS A 49 -2.94 -19.50 -8.59
N GLU A 50 -1.91 -20.32 -8.41
CA GLU A 50 -2.04 -21.77 -8.20
C GLU A 50 -2.94 -22.13 -7.03
N ASN A 51 -2.74 -21.49 -5.86
CA ASN A 51 -3.51 -21.74 -4.65
C ASN A 51 -5.00 -21.38 -4.78
N GLN A 52 -5.38 -20.66 -5.83
CA GLN A 52 -6.75 -20.27 -6.11
C GLN A 52 -7.33 -20.96 -7.35
N GLY A 53 -6.54 -21.80 -8.03
CA GLY A 53 -6.93 -22.42 -9.30
C GLY A 53 -7.14 -21.40 -10.43
N LEU A 54 -6.45 -20.26 -10.39
CA LEU A 54 -6.44 -19.30 -11.49
C LEU A 54 -5.48 -19.81 -12.58
N ASP A 55 -5.80 -19.57 -13.84
CA ASP A 55 -4.84 -19.80 -14.93
C ASP A 55 -3.65 -18.86 -14.76
N TYR A 56 -2.47 -19.35 -15.08
CA TYR A 56 -1.25 -18.55 -15.13
C TYR A 56 -0.17 -19.30 -15.90
N ALA A 57 0.82 -18.56 -16.38
CA ALA A 57 2.10 -19.14 -16.76
C ALA A 57 3.21 -18.08 -16.67
N PRO A 58 4.49 -18.46 -16.52
CA PRO A 58 5.57 -17.52 -16.78
C PRO A 58 5.47 -17.05 -18.23
N HIS A 59 6.09 -15.91 -18.51
CA HIS A 59 6.37 -15.56 -19.91
C HIS A 59 7.16 -16.66 -20.64
N ASP A 60 7.17 -16.63 -21.97
CA ASP A 60 7.58 -17.72 -22.87
C ASP A 60 6.58 -18.88 -23.02
N ILE A 61 5.49 -18.90 -22.23
CA ILE A 61 4.34 -19.79 -22.43
C ILE A 61 3.18 -18.96 -23.00
N LEU A 62 2.71 -19.27 -24.20
CA LEU A 62 1.65 -18.49 -24.85
C LEU A 62 0.31 -18.60 -24.08
N PRO A 63 -0.36 -17.49 -23.75
CA PRO A 63 -1.72 -17.52 -23.21
C PRO A 63 -2.71 -18.21 -24.17
N PRO A 64 -3.69 -18.96 -23.65
CA PRO A 64 -4.71 -19.58 -24.49
C PRO A 64 -5.69 -18.56 -25.08
N ASN A 65 -5.90 -17.42 -24.39
CA ASN A 65 -6.81 -16.35 -24.79
C ASN A 65 -6.23 -14.99 -24.36
N PHE A 66 -6.71 -13.93 -25.02
CA PHE A 66 -6.39 -12.53 -24.69
C PHE A 66 -7.69 -11.73 -24.49
N PRO A 67 -7.69 -10.62 -23.71
CA PRO A 67 -6.54 -10.04 -23.03
C PRO A 67 -6.08 -10.82 -21.79
N VAL A 68 -4.81 -10.63 -21.41
CA VAL A 68 -4.24 -11.13 -20.13
C VAL A 68 -3.58 -10.00 -19.36
N PHE A 69 -3.49 -10.17 -18.05
CA PHE A 69 -2.71 -9.29 -17.19
C PHE A 69 -1.29 -9.83 -17.03
N SER A 70 -0.29 -9.03 -17.38
CA SER A 70 1.14 -9.34 -17.22
C SER A 70 1.73 -8.58 -16.04
N LYS A 71 2.56 -9.24 -15.24
CA LYS A 71 3.28 -8.63 -14.11
C LYS A 71 4.55 -9.41 -13.75
N PRO A 72 5.55 -8.79 -13.08
CA PRO A 72 6.68 -9.52 -12.52
C PRO A 72 6.21 -10.63 -11.55
N ILE A 73 6.88 -11.77 -11.54
CA ILE A 73 6.58 -12.89 -10.61
C ILE A 73 6.83 -12.45 -9.15
N TYR A 74 7.90 -11.68 -8.93
CA TYR A 74 8.24 -11.04 -7.66
C TYR A 74 8.37 -9.54 -7.87
N ASN A 75 7.80 -8.75 -6.95
CA ASN A 75 8.02 -7.31 -6.87
C ASN A 75 7.87 -6.84 -5.41
N LEU A 76 8.94 -6.95 -4.61
CA LEU A 76 8.93 -6.51 -3.21
C LEU A 76 8.98 -4.98 -3.06
N ARG A 77 9.29 -4.26 -4.14
CA ARG A 77 9.30 -2.78 -4.15
C ARG A 77 7.90 -2.20 -4.32
N GLY A 78 6.94 -3.00 -4.83
CA GLY A 78 5.52 -2.64 -4.93
C GLY A 78 5.17 -1.70 -6.10
N MET A 79 4.14 -0.89 -5.90
CA MET A 79 3.67 0.16 -6.83
C MET A 79 3.14 -0.33 -8.19
N GLY A 80 2.81 -1.62 -8.33
CA GLY A 80 2.38 -2.17 -9.63
C GLY A 80 3.44 -2.07 -10.73
N SER A 81 4.71 -1.88 -10.37
CA SER A 81 5.80 -1.68 -11.33
C SER A 81 5.94 -2.87 -12.27
N GLY A 82 5.97 -2.59 -13.58
CA GLY A 82 6.09 -3.62 -14.62
C GLY A 82 4.78 -4.33 -14.98
N SER A 83 3.65 -3.96 -14.36
CA SER A 83 2.34 -4.55 -14.68
C SER A 83 1.68 -3.88 -15.88
N LYS A 84 0.96 -4.65 -16.70
CA LYS A 84 0.25 -4.17 -17.90
C LYS A 84 -0.79 -5.16 -18.42
N ILE A 85 -1.75 -4.67 -19.18
CA ILE A 85 -2.66 -5.50 -19.98
C ILE A 85 -1.99 -5.80 -21.33
N ILE A 86 -2.01 -7.07 -21.73
CA ILE A 86 -1.59 -7.52 -23.05
C ILE A 86 -2.84 -7.95 -23.81
N GLU A 87 -3.15 -7.25 -24.89
CA GLU A 87 -4.42 -7.34 -25.64
C GLU A 87 -4.40 -8.44 -26.72
N SER A 88 -3.22 -8.90 -27.14
CA SER A 88 -3.09 -9.86 -28.24
C SER A 88 -1.80 -10.69 -28.21
N ALA A 89 -1.78 -11.79 -28.96
CA ALA A 89 -0.59 -12.61 -29.18
C ALA A 89 0.57 -11.81 -29.80
N GLU A 90 0.27 -10.91 -30.74
CA GLU A 90 1.28 -10.06 -31.39
C GLU A 90 1.90 -9.07 -30.39
N GLN A 91 1.09 -8.52 -29.49
CA GLN A 91 1.60 -7.69 -28.41
C GLN A 91 2.44 -8.52 -27.43
N TYR A 92 1.99 -9.72 -27.07
CA TYR A 92 2.70 -10.64 -26.18
C TYR A 92 4.11 -10.97 -26.70
N GLU A 93 4.26 -11.27 -27.99
CA GLU A 93 5.56 -11.57 -28.61
C GLU A 93 6.57 -10.43 -28.45
N ARG A 94 6.12 -9.17 -28.55
CA ARG A 94 6.98 -7.99 -28.41
C ARG A 94 7.31 -7.64 -26.97
N GLU A 95 6.40 -7.97 -26.05
CA GLU A 95 6.36 -7.39 -24.71
C GLU A 95 6.68 -8.36 -23.58
N GLN A 96 6.73 -9.65 -23.88
CA GLN A 96 7.17 -10.64 -22.92
C GLN A 96 8.61 -10.37 -22.47
N ALA A 97 8.80 -10.43 -21.15
CA ALA A 97 10.08 -10.26 -20.48
C ALA A 97 10.36 -11.42 -19.51
N PRO A 98 11.63 -11.85 -19.35
CA PRO A 98 12.02 -12.80 -18.31
C PRO A 98 11.61 -12.34 -16.91
N GLY A 99 11.22 -13.29 -16.06
CA GLY A 99 10.81 -13.01 -14.68
C GLY A 99 9.40 -12.42 -14.53
N HIS A 100 8.65 -12.27 -15.61
CA HIS A 100 7.22 -11.95 -15.61
C HIS A 100 6.36 -13.19 -15.80
N MET A 101 5.09 -13.05 -15.47
CA MET A 101 4.02 -14.02 -15.70
C MET A 101 2.82 -13.33 -16.34
N TRP A 102 1.94 -14.12 -16.96
CA TRP A 102 0.59 -13.70 -17.30
C TRP A 102 -0.44 -14.45 -16.44
N MET A 103 -1.60 -13.84 -16.26
CA MET A 103 -2.80 -14.40 -15.64
C MET A 103 -4.05 -13.80 -16.30
N PRO A 104 -5.26 -14.38 -16.12
CA PRO A 104 -6.51 -13.77 -16.57
C PRO A 104 -6.63 -12.32 -16.11
N LEU A 105 -7.15 -11.47 -17.00
CA LEU A 105 -7.55 -10.11 -16.62
C LEU A 105 -8.80 -10.21 -15.73
N LEU A 106 -8.62 -10.01 -14.43
CA LEU A 106 -9.70 -10.05 -13.46
C LEU A 106 -10.53 -8.76 -13.52
N GLU A 107 -11.84 -8.89 -13.33
CA GLU A 107 -12.79 -7.79 -13.29
C GLU A 107 -13.42 -7.66 -11.89
N GLY A 108 -13.86 -6.45 -11.54
CA GLY A 108 -14.53 -6.14 -10.27
C GLY A 108 -13.82 -5.07 -9.45
N GLU A 109 -14.31 -4.84 -8.22
CA GLU A 109 -13.73 -3.86 -7.29
C GLU A 109 -12.32 -4.31 -6.85
N HIS A 110 -11.37 -3.38 -6.87
CA HIS A 110 -10.04 -3.57 -6.29
C HIS A 110 -10.09 -3.18 -4.81
N VAL A 111 -9.85 -4.16 -3.92
CA VAL A 111 -9.87 -3.98 -2.46
C VAL A 111 -8.56 -4.46 -1.86
N SER A 112 -7.89 -3.59 -1.09
CA SER A 112 -6.76 -3.97 -0.22
C SER A 112 -7.30 -4.23 1.18
N THR A 113 -6.99 -5.39 1.75
CA THR A 113 -7.56 -5.86 3.02
C THR A 113 -6.45 -6.22 4.00
N ASP A 114 -6.39 -5.49 5.11
CA ASP A 114 -5.57 -5.88 6.25
C ASP A 114 -6.32 -6.88 7.13
N VAL A 115 -5.59 -7.89 7.58
CA VAL A 115 -6.08 -8.99 8.40
C VAL A 115 -5.08 -9.24 9.53
N THR A 116 -5.57 -9.39 10.76
CA THR A 116 -4.73 -9.99 11.81
C THR A 116 -5.06 -11.47 11.91
N VAL A 117 -4.02 -12.30 12.01
CA VAL A 117 -4.12 -13.75 11.95
C VAL A 117 -3.46 -14.35 13.18
N VAL A 118 -4.11 -15.34 13.81
CA VAL A 118 -3.56 -16.13 14.91
C VAL A 118 -3.64 -17.61 14.52
N ASN A 119 -2.48 -18.24 14.29
CA ASN A 119 -2.38 -19.63 13.84
C ASN A 119 -3.32 -19.90 12.64
N GLY A 120 -3.18 -19.11 11.58
CA GLY A 120 -4.00 -19.21 10.37
C GLY A 120 -5.45 -18.73 10.50
N GLU A 121 -5.94 -18.47 11.72
CA GLU A 121 -7.29 -17.99 11.94
C GLU A 121 -7.37 -16.46 11.90
N PRO A 122 -8.15 -15.86 10.97
CA PRO A 122 -8.39 -14.44 10.95
C PRO A 122 -9.11 -13.95 12.21
N GLN A 123 -8.65 -12.86 12.80
CA GLN A 123 -9.19 -12.29 14.05
C GLN A 123 -9.76 -10.87 13.88
N TRP A 124 -9.31 -10.15 12.86
CA TRP A 124 -9.75 -8.79 12.57
C TRP A 124 -9.51 -8.47 11.10
N TRP A 125 -10.40 -7.67 10.53
CA TRP A 125 -10.41 -7.29 9.12
C TRP A 125 -10.57 -5.78 8.95
N ARG A 126 -9.86 -5.21 7.99
CA ARG A 126 -10.07 -3.85 7.52
C ARG A 126 -9.88 -3.73 6.03
N HIS A 127 -10.91 -3.23 5.34
CA HIS A 127 -10.93 -3.11 3.89
C HIS A 127 -10.67 -1.67 3.47
N THR A 128 -9.93 -1.53 2.38
CA THR A 128 -9.57 -0.23 1.81
C THR A 128 -9.82 -0.26 0.31
N ILE A 129 -10.49 0.77 -0.20
CA ILE A 129 -10.74 0.98 -1.63
C ILE A 129 -10.14 2.31 -2.06
N GLY A 130 -9.55 2.35 -3.25
CA GLY A 130 -8.91 3.53 -3.79
C GLY A 130 -9.80 4.23 -4.82
N LYS A 131 -9.94 5.55 -4.74
CA LYS A 131 -10.44 6.35 -5.85
C LYS A 131 -9.31 6.57 -6.84
N ALA A 132 -9.30 5.78 -7.91
CA ALA A 132 -8.26 5.85 -8.92
C ALA A 132 -8.26 7.18 -9.69
N LEU A 133 -7.07 7.60 -10.11
CA LEU A 133 -6.79 8.63 -11.09
C LEU A 133 -5.98 7.99 -12.23
N GLU A 134 -5.74 8.75 -13.30
CA GLU A 134 -4.90 8.30 -14.40
C GLU A 134 -3.45 8.01 -13.95
N GLY A 135 -2.73 7.17 -14.70
CA GLY A 135 -1.30 6.93 -14.48
C GLY A 135 -0.96 6.14 -13.21
N GLY A 136 -1.90 5.34 -12.68
CA GLY A 136 -1.70 4.53 -11.47
C GLY A 136 -1.74 5.34 -10.18
N LEU A 137 -2.28 6.56 -10.24
CA LEU A 137 -2.47 7.43 -9.09
C LEU A 137 -3.78 7.09 -8.36
N PHE A 138 -3.84 7.43 -7.08
CA PHE A 138 -5.06 7.38 -6.28
C PHE A 138 -5.32 8.75 -5.66
N ASP A 139 -6.49 9.33 -5.93
CA ASP A 139 -6.93 10.62 -5.38
C ASP A 139 -6.95 10.56 -3.85
N TYR A 140 -7.59 9.49 -3.35
CA TYR A 140 -7.60 9.12 -1.94
C TYR A 140 -7.97 7.63 -1.80
N TRP A 141 -7.71 7.10 -0.61
CA TRP A 141 -8.17 5.80 -0.16
C TRP A 141 -9.28 5.96 0.88
N SER A 142 -10.29 5.10 0.85
CA SER A 142 -11.33 4.98 1.88
C SER A 142 -11.08 3.72 2.70
N ILE A 143 -10.81 3.87 3.98
CA ILE A 143 -10.59 2.80 4.95
C ILE A 143 -11.93 2.49 5.59
N LEU A 144 -12.63 1.47 5.08
CA LEU A 144 -14.04 1.21 5.32
C LEU A 144 -14.31 0.73 6.75
N ALA A 145 -15.41 1.19 7.36
CA ALA A 145 -15.92 0.60 8.60
C ALA A 145 -16.69 -0.70 8.35
N GLU A 146 -17.41 -0.74 7.24
CA GLU A 146 -18.29 -1.84 6.88
C GLU A 146 -17.47 -3.11 6.55
N PRO A 147 -17.95 -4.29 6.99
CA PRO A 147 -17.35 -5.55 6.60
C PRO A 147 -17.53 -5.83 5.10
N ARG A 148 -16.73 -6.75 4.56
CA ARG A 148 -16.88 -7.33 3.22
C ARG A 148 -17.01 -8.85 3.32
N PRO A 149 -18.16 -9.39 3.73
CA PRO A 149 -18.31 -10.81 4.08
C PRO A 149 -17.83 -11.78 3.00
N ALA A 150 -18.09 -11.50 1.72
CA ALA A 150 -17.62 -12.36 0.63
C ALA A 150 -16.08 -12.41 0.51
N ILE A 151 -15.39 -11.30 0.76
CA ILE A 151 -13.92 -11.24 0.78
C ILE A 151 -13.42 -11.92 2.06
N GLU A 152 -14.02 -11.62 3.21
CA GLU A 152 -13.65 -12.21 4.51
C GLU A 152 -13.79 -13.73 4.52
N ASP A 153 -14.87 -14.27 3.95
CA ASP A 153 -15.10 -15.71 3.84
C ASP A 153 -14.08 -16.38 2.91
N TYR A 154 -13.91 -15.84 1.70
CA TYR A 154 -12.99 -16.41 0.71
C TYR A 154 -11.54 -16.33 1.18
N CYS A 155 -11.08 -15.14 1.58
CA CYS A 155 -9.73 -14.92 2.06
C CYS A 155 -9.49 -15.62 3.39
N GLY A 156 -10.50 -15.68 4.28
CA GLY A 156 -10.38 -16.39 5.55
C GLY A 156 -10.14 -17.88 5.36
N ASN A 157 -10.86 -18.52 4.42
CA ASN A 157 -10.60 -19.92 4.07
C ASN A 157 -9.21 -20.11 3.46
N TRP A 158 -8.78 -19.20 2.58
CA TRP A 158 -7.43 -19.23 2.01
C TRP A 158 -6.35 -19.13 3.09
N LEU A 159 -6.51 -18.22 4.07
CA LEU A 159 -5.59 -18.06 5.20
C LEU A 159 -5.50 -19.33 6.06
N ARG A 160 -6.64 -19.94 6.41
CA ARG A 160 -6.68 -21.20 7.18
C ARG A 160 -5.95 -22.34 6.46
N GLN A 161 -6.12 -22.42 5.14
CA GLN A 161 -5.53 -23.48 4.33
C GLN A 161 -4.02 -23.30 4.13
N HIS A 162 -3.59 -22.07 3.81
CA HIS A 162 -2.22 -21.82 3.34
C HIS A 162 -1.30 -21.19 4.40
N LEU A 163 -1.86 -20.60 5.46
CA LEU A 163 -1.13 -19.94 6.56
C LEU A 163 -1.49 -20.51 7.95
N LYS A 164 -1.86 -21.79 8.04
CA LYS A 164 -2.33 -22.47 9.27
C LYS A 164 -1.50 -22.26 10.56
N ASP A 165 -0.20 -21.98 10.45
CA ASP A 165 0.70 -21.80 11.61
C ASP A 165 1.17 -20.34 11.78
N TYR A 166 0.74 -19.45 10.88
CA TYR A 166 1.14 -18.06 10.87
C TYR A 166 0.37 -17.26 11.91
N THR A 167 1.09 -16.41 12.64
CA THR A 167 0.51 -15.39 13.51
C THR A 167 1.18 -14.06 13.19
N GLY A 168 0.38 -13.04 12.88
CA GLY A 168 0.87 -11.73 12.47
C GLY A 168 -0.17 -10.97 11.64
N ALA A 169 0.24 -9.86 11.07
CA ALA A 169 -0.56 -9.11 10.11
C ALA A 169 -0.37 -9.68 8.70
N VAL A 170 -1.43 -9.63 7.90
CA VAL A 170 -1.44 -9.94 6.47
C VAL A 170 -2.21 -8.85 5.73
N ASN A 171 -1.69 -8.37 4.61
CA ASN A 171 -2.45 -7.58 3.66
C ASN A 171 -2.74 -8.43 2.42
N LEU A 172 -3.99 -8.47 1.99
CA LEU A 172 -4.46 -9.18 0.81
C LEU A 172 -5.06 -8.16 -0.17
N GLU A 173 -4.49 -8.07 -1.36
CA GLU A 173 -5.06 -7.28 -2.45
C GLU A 173 -5.93 -8.18 -3.31
N THR A 174 -7.16 -7.74 -3.60
CA THR A 174 -8.13 -8.53 -4.36
C THR A 174 -8.76 -7.72 -5.49
N ILE A 175 -9.09 -8.40 -6.60
CA ILE A 175 -9.97 -7.87 -7.66
C ILE A 175 -11.12 -8.86 -7.84
N GLY A 176 -12.36 -8.38 -7.74
CA GLY A 176 -13.53 -9.25 -7.83
C GLY A 176 -13.56 -10.34 -6.74
N GLY A 177 -12.89 -10.09 -5.60
CA GLY A 177 -12.74 -11.04 -4.50
C GLY A 177 -11.65 -12.11 -4.68
N LYS A 178 -10.93 -12.13 -5.81
CA LYS A 178 -9.77 -13.00 -6.03
C LYS A 178 -8.48 -12.33 -5.60
N ILE A 179 -7.62 -13.05 -4.88
CA ILE A 179 -6.35 -12.50 -4.37
C ILE A 179 -5.39 -12.32 -5.55
N ILE A 180 -4.89 -11.10 -5.72
CA ILE A 180 -3.90 -10.76 -6.74
C ILE A 180 -2.50 -10.65 -6.15
N GLU A 181 -2.38 -10.21 -4.89
CA GLU A 181 -1.14 -10.09 -4.11
C GLU A 181 -1.42 -10.34 -2.62
N ALA A 182 -0.39 -10.76 -1.89
CA ALA A 182 -0.45 -11.00 -0.46
C ALA A 182 0.88 -10.62 0.21
N HIS A 183 0.80 -10.03 1.39
CA HIS A 183 1.93 -9.45 2.10
C HIS A 183 1.86 -9.80 3.59
N LEU A 184 2.98 -10.17 4.22
CA LEU A 184 3.04 -10.52 5.65
C LEU A 184 3.29 -9.29 6.55
N ARG A 185 2.48 -8.26 6.32
CA ARG A 185 2.48 -6.96 7.02
C ARG A 185 1.10 -6.33 6.86
N PHE A 186 0.83 -5.28 7.64
CA PHE A 186 -0.32 -4.40 7.44
C PHE A 186 0.07 -3.24 6.50
N ALA A 187 -0.91 -2.42 6.11
CA ALA A 187 -0.69 -1.15 5.42
C ALA A 187 -0.22 -0.08 6.42
N ASP A 188 1.03 0.35 6.28
CA ASP A 188 1.73 1.30 7.16
C ASP A 188 1.37 2.78 6.91
N GLN A 189 0.58 3.06 5.86
CA GLN A 189 0.18 4.41 5.49
C GLN A 189 -0.88 5.02 6.42
N TRP A 190 -1.72 4.20 7.07
CA TRP A 190 -2.82 4.69 7.90
C TRP A 190 -3.15 3.88 9.18
N PRO A 191 -2.18 3.36 9.96
CA PRO A 191 -2.48 2.66 11.22
C PRO A 191 -3.27 3.52 12.23
N ASP A 192 -3.12 4.84 12.17
CA ASP A 192 -3.87 5.80 12.97
C ASP A 192 -5.39 5.77 12.71
N LEU A 193 -5.81 5.31 11.54
CA LEU A 193 -7.23 5.18 11.17
C LEU A 193 -7.87 3.84 11.62
N TYR A 194 -7.09 2.91 12.16
CA TYR A 194 -7.62 1.63 12.64
C TYR A 194 -8.31 1.71 14.00
N GLY A 195 -8.06 2.79 14.74
CA GLY A 195 -8.72 3.11 15.99
C GLY A 195 -7.79 2.99 17.21
N PRO A 196 -8.18 3.62 18.34
CA PRO A 196 -7.35 3.64 19.54
C PRO A 196 -7.05 2.23 20.07
N GLY A 197 -5.79 1.98 20.42
CA GLY A 197 -5.34 0.69 20.98
C GLY A 197 -5.06 -0.40 19.93
N TRP A 198 -5.29 -0.16 18.64
CA TRP A 198 -4.97 -1.14 17.61
C TRP A 198 -3.46 -1.45 17.54
N LEU A 199 -2.61 -0.43 17.65
CA LEU A 199 -1.15 -0.62 17.66
C LEU A 199 -0.67 -1.41 18.88
N ASP A 200 -1.25 -1.18 20.06
CA ASP A 200 -0.97 -1.98 21.26
C ASP A 200 -1.39 -3.45 21.04
N ALA A 201 -2.53 -3.69 20.38
CA ALA A 201 -3.00 -5.03 20.04
C ALA A 201 -2.09 -5.73 19.02
N ILE A 202 -1.52 -4.99 18.07
CA ILE A 202 -0.50 -5.51 17.15
C ILE A 202 0.77 -5.88 17.92
N VAL A 203 1.22 -5.06 18.86
CA VAL A 203 2.36 -5.42 19.72
C VAL A 203 2.09 -6.70 20.51
N GLU A 204 0.92 -6.81 21.15
CA GLU A 204 0.49 -8.02 21.87
C GLU A 204 0.45 -9.26 20.94
N LEU A 205 0.02 -9.08 19.69
CA LEU A 205 0.00 -10.15 18.68
C LEU A 205 1.39 -10.72 18.42
N TYR A 206 2.38 -9.86 18.19
CA TYR A 206 3.75 -10.31 17.89
C TYR A 206 4.52 -10.74 19.13
N ALA A 207 4.30 -10.09 20.28
CA ALA A 207 4.98 -10.42 21.53
C ALA A 207 4.45 -11.71 22.17
N HIS A 208 3.13 -11.93 22.11
CA HIS A 208 2.45 -12.95 22.90
C HIS A 208 1.56 -13.88 22.08
N ARG A 209 1.49 -13.72 20.76
CA ARG A 209 0.67 -14.53 19.84
C ARG A 209 -0.83 -14.50 20.18
N ARG A 210 -1.31 -13.38 20.71
CA ARG A 210 -2.73 -13.19 21.08
C ARG A 210 -3.27 -11.92 20.44
N TRP A 211 -4.50 -11.99 19.95
CA TRP A 211 -5.21 -10.81 19.49
C TRP A 211 -6.15 -10.28 20.58
N ARG A 212 -6.02 -9.00 20.92
CA ARG A 212 -6.85 -8.33 21.95
C ARG A 212 -7.20 -6.92 21.50
N TYR A 213 -8.25 -6.82 20.70
CA TYR A 213 -8.77 -5.54 20.23
C TYR A 213 -10.29 -5.59 20.15
N ARG A 214 -10.99 -4.61 20.73
CA ARG A 214 -12.47 -4.59 20.79
C ARG A 214 -13.10 -4.03 19.52
N ASP A 215 -12.38 -3.16 18.81
CA ASP A 215 -12.83 -2.48 17.59
C ASP A 215 -14.20 -1.79 17.70
N ASP A 216 -14.53 -1.27 18.88
CA ASP A 216 -15.83 -0.67 19.19
C ASP A 216 -15.97 0.78 18.71
N GLN A 217 -14.86 1.43 18.37
CA GLN A 217 -14.82 2.79 17.79
C GLN A 217 -14.59 2.78 16.27
N ARG A 218 -14.84 1.64 15.61
CA ARG A 218 -14.67 1.49 14.18
C ARG A 218 -15.48 2.56 13.42
N ARG A 219 -14.81 3.29 12.54
CA ARG A 219 -15.42 4.29 11.65
C ARG A 219 -14.64 4.41 10.36
N THR A 220 -15.30 4.83 9.28
CA THR A 220 -14.63 5.08 8.00
C THR A 220 -13.62 6.20 8.14
N GLY A 221 -12.44 6.01 7.56
CA GLY A 221 -11.40 7.02 7.46
C GLY A 221 -10.95 7.17 6.01
N TYR A 222 -10.16 8.20 5.73
CA TYR A 222 -9.66 8.52 4.40
C TYR A 222 -8.17 8.84 4.45
N SER A 223 -7.45 8.44 3.41
CA SER A 223 -6.05 8.80 3.22
C SER A 223 -5.94 9.55 1.89
N VAL A 224 -5.92 10.88 1.98
CA VAL A 224 -5.96 11.80 0.84
C VAL A 224 -4.55 12.11 0.38
N VAL A 225 -4.28 11.96 -0.92
CA VAL A 225 -2.93 12.05 -1.46
C VAL A 225 -2.76 13.35 -2.25
N LEU A 226 -1.63 14.03 -2.05
CA LEU A 226 -1.17 15.14 -2.87
C LEU A 226 -0.04 14.68 -3.78
N PHE A 227 -0.23 14.87 -5.08
CA PHE A 227 0.81 14.66 -6.09
C PHE A 227 1.28 15.99 -6.67
N GLY A 228 2.58 16.07 -6.93
CA GLY A 228 3.24 17.04 -7.78
C GLY A 228 3.69 16.41 -9.10
N ALA A 229 4.22 17.24 -9.99
CA ALA A 229 4.84 16.78 -11.23
C ALA A 229 6.23 16.16 -10.97
N HIS A 230 6.59 15.18 -11.78
CA HIS A 230 7.96 14.66 -11.80
C HIS A 230 8.94 15.72 -12.32
N GLY A 231 10.20 15.65 -11.84
CA GLY A 231 11.29 16.50 -12.30
C GLY A 231 11.35 17.91 -11.68
N LEU A 232 10.41 18.24 -10.79
CA LEU A 232 10.45 19.46 -9.98
C LEU A 232 11.15 19.24 -8.64
N LEU A 233 11.70 20.31 -8.07
CA LEU A 233 12.18 20.33 -6.69
C LEU A 233 11.08 20.91 -5.80
N TYR A 234 10.83 20.22 -4.69
CA TYR A 234 9.82 20.62 -3.71
C TYR A 234 10.53 21.01 -2.41
N PRO A 235 10.37 22.25 -1.93
CA PRO A 235 11.00 22.67 -0.68
C PRO A 235 10.28 22.08 0.53
N ASP A 236 10.93 22.13 1.68
CA ASP A 236 10.26 21.89 2.95
C ASP A 236 9.18 22.94 3.21
N LEU A 237 8.02 22.48 3.70
CA LEU A 237 6.96 23.37 4.15
C LEU A 237 7.25 23.89 5.56
N LYS A 238 6.80 25.12 5.82
CA LYS A 238 6.91 25.74 7.14
C LYS A 238 6.13 24.92 8.18
N ARG A 239 6.72 24.76 9.36
CA ARG A 239 6.10 24.01 10.46
C ARG A 239 4.74 24.57 10.87
N GLU A 240 4.58 25.89 10.85
CA GLU A 240 3.32 26.58 11.12
C GLU A 240 2.18 26.11 10.20
N THR A 241 2.42 26.02 8.88
CA THR A 241 1.43 25.51 7.92
C THR A 241 1.04 24.07 8.23
N MET A 242 2.00 23.25 8.64
CA MET A 242 1.75 21.86 9.02
C MET A 242 0.91 21.76 10.30
N ASP A 243 1.25 22.55 11.32
CA ASP A 243 0.54 22.56 12.61
C ASP A 243 -0.89 23.10 12.45
N GLU A 244 -1.11 24.11 11.61
CA GLU A 244 -2.46 24.62 11.29
C GLU A 244 -3.35 23.55 10.63
N ILE A 245 -2.78 22.72 9.75
CA ILE A 245 -3.51 21.61 9.12
C ILE A 245 -3.85 20.54 10.14
N LEU A 246 -2.87 20.15 10.97
CA LEU A 246 -3.06 19.14 12.00
C LEU A 246 -4.05 19.56 13.10
N ALA A 247 -4.21 20.87 13.32
CA ALA A 247 -5.18 21.41 14.26
C ALA A 247 -6.64 21.37 13.74
N GLN A 248 -6.86 21.08 12.45
CA GLN A 248 -8.21 21.05 11.88
C GLN A 248 -9.01 19.84 12.39
N PRO A 249 -10.27 20.03 12.83
CA PRO A 249 -11.14 18.93 13.19
C PRO A 249 -11.28 17.92 12.05
N GLY A 250 -11.21 16.63 12.40
CA GLY A 250 -11.34 15.56 11.41
C GLY A 250 -10.02 15.13 10.77
N ILE A 251 -8.92 15.86 10.95
CA ILE A 251 -7.58 15.42 10.54
C ILE A 251 -6.99 14.51 11.63
N SER A 252 -6.39 13.40 11.19
CA SER A 252 -5.72 12.42 12.06
C SER A 252 -4.21 12.61 12.03
N SER A 253 -3.63 12.65 10.83
CA SER A 253 -2.19 12.81 10.65
C SER A 253 -1.85 13.35 9.27
N MET A 254 -0.59 13.74 9.09
CA MET A 254 -0.07 14.22 7.83
C MET A 254 1.36 13.70 7.62
N GLN A 255 1.67 13.28 6.40
CA GLN A 255 2.95 12.72 6.00
C GLN A 255 3.53 13.56 4.86
N MET A 256 4.78 13.99 4.96
CA MET A 256 5.55 14.52 3.82
C MET A 256 6.35 13.36 3.23
N THR A 257 5.95 12.89 2.06
CA THR A 257 6.35 11.56 1.56
C THR A 257 7.57 11.58 0.65
N PHE A 258 8.48 12.52 0.89
CA PHE A 258 9.74 12.64 0.19
C PHE A 258 10.79 13.25 1.11
N LEU A 259 12.05 13.03 0.74
CA LEU A 259 13.20 13.64 1.39
C LEU A 259 13.68 14.79 0.52
N PRO A 260 13.57 16.05 0.98
CA PRO A 260 13.90 17.24 0.18
C PRO A 260 15.39 17.30 -0.19
N ASP A 261 16.24 16.65 0.61
CA ASP A 261 17.69 16.56 0.44
C ASP A 261 18.12 15.39 -0.49
N LYS A 262 17.17 14.57 -0.95
CA LYS A 262 17.43 13.48 -1.89
C LYS A 262 16.88 13.77 -3.28
N ALA A 263 17.58 13.27 -4.29
CA ALA A 263 17.16 13.35 -5.67
C ALA A 263 15.77 12.68 -5.86
N PRO A 264 14.81 13.34 -6.54
CA PRO A 264 13.45 12.81 -6.75
C PRO A 264 13.42 11.37 -7.26
N GLU A 265 14.36 10.99 -8.12
CA GLU A 265 14.46 9.68 -8.78
C GLU A 265 14.77 8.53 -7.81
N THR A 266 15.22 8.84 -6.59
CA THR A 266 15.48 7.84 -5.54
C THR A 266 14.21 7.41 -4.80
N HIS A 267 13.11 8.14 -4.96
CA HIS A 267 11.83 7.84 -4.33
C HIS A 267 11.04 6.85 -5.18
N ALA A 268 10.40 5.87 -4.53
CA ALA A 268 9.43 5.02 -5.21
C ALA A 268 8.13 5.82 -5.43
N MET A 269 7.84 6.16 -6.69
CA MET A 269 6.70 6.99 -7.07
C MET A 269 5.88 6.31 -8.17
N PRO A 270 4.56 6.54 -8.22
CA PRO A 270 3.74 6.07 -9.34
C PRO A 270 4.10 6.82 -10.64
N PRO A 271 3.86 6.22 -11.82
CA PRO A 271 4.19 6.85 -13.10
C PRO A 271 3.54 8.23 -13.30
N GLY A 272 2.30 8.40 -12.85
CA GLY A 272 1.53 9.62 -13.07
C GLY A 272 1.99 10.86 -12.27
N GLY A 273 2.81 10.72 -11.22
CA GLY A 273 3.16 11.88 -10.39
C GLY A 273 4.09 11.59 -9.21
N PHE A 274 4.64 12.66 -8.66
CA PHE A 274 5.53 12.64 -7.50
C PHE A 274 4.71 12.86 -6.22
N ARG A 275 4.67 11.88 -5.31
CA ARG A 275 3.86 11.96 -4.10
C ARG A 275 4.48 12.93 -3.10
N LEU A 276 3.81 14.05 -2.86
CA LEU A 276 4.29 15.12 -1.97
C LEU A 276 3.86 14.88 -0.53
N ALA A 277 2.57 14.65 -0.34
CA ALA A 277 2.00 14.52 0.99
C ALA A 277 0.82 13.56 1.03
N ILE A 278 0.54 13.07 2.23
CA ILE A 278 -0.66 12.29 2.54
C ILE A 278 -1.30 12.92 3.77
N VAL A 279 -2.62 13.09 3.74
CA VAL A 279 -3.42 13.54 4.89
C VAL A 279 -4.38 12.42 5.25
N ASN A 280 -4.22 11.84 6.44
CA ASN A 280 -5.18 10.89 6.98
C ASN A 280 -6.23 11.66 7.77
N CYS A 281 -7.50 11.34 7.54
CA CYS A 281 -8.62 12.04 8.15
C CYS A 281 -9.83 11.11 8.35
N TRP A 282 -10.80 11.58 9.14
CA TRP A 282 -12.11 10.94 9.31
C TRP A 282 -13.22 11.69 8.59
N ASP A 283 -12.93 12.91 8.14
CA ASP A 283 -13.80 13.73 7.30
C ASP A 283 -13.10 13.95 5.96
N LEU A 284 -13.72 13.45 4.88
CA LEU A 284 -13.14 13.52 3.54
C LEU A 284 -13.07 14.98 3.04
N GLU A 285 -14.07 15.81 3.33
CA GLU A 285 -14.08 17.20 2.91
C GLU A 285 -12.95 17.98 3.60
N ALA A 286 -12.76 17.77 4.90
CA ALA A 286 -11.64 18.33 5.64
C ALA A 286 -10.28 17.87 5.07
N GLY A 287 -10.14 16.58 4.73
CA GLY A 287 -8.93 16.05 4.11
C GLY A 287 -8.63 16.64 2.73
N LEU A 288 -9.65 16.83 1.90
CA LEU A 288 -9.53 17.47 0.59
C LEU A 288 -9.15 18.95 0.73
N ALA A 289 -9.78 19.68 1.65
CA ALA A 289 -9.43 21.08 1.93
C ALA A 289 -8.00 21.23 2.49
N ALA A 290 -7.56 20.31 3.35
CA ALA A 290 -6.18 20.25 3.83
C ALA A 290 -5.19 20.02 2.68
N ARG A 291 -5.50 19.09 1.75
CA ARG A 291 -4.71 18.88 0.55
C ARG A 291 -4.61 20.13 -0.32
N GLU A 292 -5.71 20.86 -0.53
CA GLU A 292 -5.70 22.10 -1.32
C GLU A 292 -4.80 23.17 -0.69
N ARG A 293 -4.84 23.31 0.65
CA ARG A 293 -3.94 24.21 1.38
C ARG A 293 -2.47 23.81 1.20
N LEU A 294 -2.16 22.51 1.26
CA LEU A 294 -0.81 22.00 0.99
C LEU A 294 -0.36 22.32 -0.43
N ALA A 295 -1.24 22.11 -1.42
CA ALA A 295 -0.95 22.41 -2.81
C ALA A 295 -0.62 23.89 -3.01
N LEU A 296 -1.39 24.80 -2.39
CA LEU A 296 -1.12 26.25 -2.41
C LEU A 296 0.22 26.59 -1.73
N ALA A 297 0.53 25.96 -0.59
CA ALA A 297 1.78 26.17 0.12
C ALA A 297 2.99 25.76 -0.72
N PHE A 298 2.93 24.58 -1.36
CA PHE A 298 3.96 24.15 -2.30
C PHE A 298 4.05 25.06 -3.53
N TRP A 299 2.93 25.46 -4.14
CA TRP A 299 2.95 26.36 -5.30
C TRP A 299 3.63 27.69 -4.97
N SER A 300 3.35 28.25 -3.79
CA SER A 300 3.92 29.55 -3.37
C SER A 300 5.43 29.52 -3.09
N THR A 301 6.04 28.33 -3.07
CA THR A 301 7.43 28.12 -2.64
C THR A 301 8.28 27.37 -3.68
N GLN A 302 7.69 26.87 -4.78
CA GLN A 302 8.41 26.11 -5.79
C GLN A 302 9.41 26.95 -6.60
N GLU A 303 10.60 26.39 -6.82
CA GLU A 303 11.61 26.93 -7.73
C GLU A 303 11.76 26.01 -8.97
N ILE A 304 11.97 26.61 -10.13
CA ILE A 304 12.21 25.86 -11.38
C ILE A 304 13.65 25.36 -11.39
N ARG A 305 13.85 24.06 -11.63
CA ARG A 305 15.19 23.47 -11.79
C ARG A 305 15.84 24.00 -13.07
N ALA A 306 16.93 24.76 -12.95
CA ALA A 306 17.64 25.36 -14.07
C ALA A 306 18.34 24.33 -14.99
N ASP A 307 18.53 23.09 -14.53
CA ASP A 307 19.39 22.09 -15.17
C ASP A 307 18.79 21.41 -16.41
N LYS A 308 17.60 21.84 -16.88
CA LYS A 308 16.97 21.32 -18.11
C LYS A 308 16.37 22.41 -19.00
N ILE A 309 16.88 23.64 -18.96
CA ILE A 309 16.69 24.55 -20.10
C ILE A 309 17.75 24.20 -21.15
N ASN A 310 17.50 23.15 -21.93
CA ASN A 310 18.25 22.99 -23.18
C ASN A 310 17.64 23.98 -24.17
N VAL A 311 18.17 25.20 -24.20
CA VAL A 311 17.92 26.19 -25.26
C VAL A 311 18.67 25.73 -26.52
N GLU A 312 18.27 24.61 -27.09
CA GLU A 312 18.62 24.24 -28.46
C GLU A 312 17.42 23.52 -29.07
N GLN A 313 16.41 24.31 -29.43
CA GLN A 313 15.47 24.08 -30.54
C GLN A 313 14.59 25.32 -30.69
N LEU A 314 15.19 26.38 -31.25
CA LEU A 314 14.54 27.33 -32.14
C LEU A 314 15.03 27.03 -33.55
#